data_AF-A0A2T6IK69-F1
#
_entry.id   AF-A0A2T6IK69-F1
#
_cell.length_a   1.000
_cell.length_b   1.000
_cell.length_c   1.000
_cell.angle_alpha   90.00
_cell.angle_beta   90.00
_cell.angle_gamma   90.00
#
_symmetry.space_group_name_H-M   'P 1'
#
loop_
_entity.id
_entity.type
_entity.pdbx_description
1 polymer ?
#
loop_
_entity_poly.entity_id
_entity_poly.type
_entity_poly.pdbx_seq_one_letter_code
_entity_poly.pdbx_strand_id
1 'polypeptide(L)'
;RHGIPHPPYVVVDYERVSRGEAHFEEGYDYIVFNDKRLNKPFIEKPRDADNHDNWIYYPKNAGGGCKKLYRKQQNSSSSYCPDVHSVRKDGTYIYEEFLSTFGTDVKVYTVGPLFAHAEARKSPSVDGVVCRSPDGELSREFRS
;
A
#
# COMPACT_ATOMS: atom_id res chain seq x y z
N ARG A 1 -19.65 -7.87 -14.47
CA ARG A 1 -19.04 -7.06 -13.38
C ARG A 1 -19.82 -7.35 -12.11
N HIS A 2 -19.24 -8.09 -11.16
CA HIS A 2 -19.87 -8.35 -9.87
C HIS A 2 -19.65 -7.11 -8.99
N GLY A 3 -20.73 -6.51 -8.47
CA GLY A 3 -20.75 -5.21 -7.76
C GLY A 3 -20.08 -5.23 -6.39
N ILE A 4 -18.84 -5.70 -6.34
CA ILE A 4 -17.99 -5.68 -5.15
C ILE A 4 -17.46 -4.25 -4.99
N PRO A 5 -17.69 -3.58 -3.85
CA PRO A 5 -17.13 -2.26 -3.61
C PRO A 5 -15.61 -2.36 -3.58
N HIS A 6 -14.96 -1.60 -4.45
CA HIS A 6 -13.51 -1.44 -4.46
C HIS A 6 -13.18 0.01 -4.10
N PRO A 7 -12.05 0.27 -3.41
CA PRO A 7 -11.56 1.62 -3.22
C PRO A 7 -11.43 2.34 -4.58
N PRO A 8 -11.61 3.67 -4.62
CA PRO A 8 -11.31 4.45 -5.81
C PRO A 8 -9.87 4.18 -6.24
N TYR A 9 -9.68 3.82 -7.52
CA TYR A 9 -8.37 3.64 -8.10
C TYR A 9 -8.23 4.32 -9.46
N VAL A 10 -7.00 4.69 -9.79
CA VAL A 10 -6.61 5.19 -11.11
C VAL A 10 -5.41 4.39 -11.61
N VAL A 11 -5.36 4.14 -12.91
CA VAL A 11 -4.21 3.50 -13.57
C VAL A 11 -3.55 4.56 -14.42
N VAL A 12 -2.31 4.89 -14.12
CA VAL A 12 -1.55 5.94 -14.80
C VAL A 12 -0.46 5.27 -15.61
N ASP A 13 -0.53 5.49 -16.92
CA ASP A 13 0.53 5.11 -17.86
C ASP A 13 1.34 6.37 -18.18
N TYR A 14 2.54 6.47 -17.59
CA TYR A 14 3.36 7.66 -17.75
C TYR A 14 3.96 7.81 -19.16
N GLU A 15 3.98 6.75 -19.98
CA GLU A 15 4.30 6.90 -21.40
C GLU A 15 3.20 7.65 -22.15
N ARG A 16 1.94 7.41 -21.80
CA ARG A 16 0.81 8.13 -22.40
C ARG A 16 0.73 9.57 -21.92
N VAL A 17 1.06 9.80 -20.65
CA VAL A 17 1.18 11.16 -20.09
C VAL A 17 2.29 11.94 -20.81
N SER A 18 3.47 11.33 -21.03
CA SER A 18 4.59 12.01 -21.69
C SER A 18 4.33 12.31 -23.17
N ARG A 19 3.49 11.50 -23.83
CA ARG A 19 2.99 11.76 -25.19
C ARG A 19 1.87 12.80 -25.26
N GLY A 20 1.38 13.29 -24.12
CA GLY A 20 0.26 14.24 -24.05
C GLY A 20 -1.12 13.61 -24.30
N GLU A 21 -1.23 12.28 -24.28
CA GLU A 21 -2.50 11.56 -24.48
C GLU A 21 -3.34 11.46 -23.19
N ALA A 22 -2.74 11.78 -22.05
CA ALA A 22 -3.39 11.77 -20.74
C ALA A 22 -2.90 12.94 -19.88
N HIS A 23 -3.78 13.45 -19.01
CA HIS A 23 -3.45 14.54 -18.10
C HIS A 23 -3.11 13.98 -16.72
N PHE A 24 -1.93 14.34 -16.20
CA PHE A 24 -1.49 14.02 -14.85
C PHE A 24 -1.00 15.26 -14.15
N GLU A 25 -1.53 15.50 -12.95
CA GLU A 25 -1.12 16.57 -12.05
C GLU A 25 -0.80 15.99 -10.68
N GLU A 26 0.24 16.53 -10.04
CA GLU A 26 0.70 16.10 -8.72
C GLU A 26 0.80 17.30 -7.80
N GLY A 27 0.04 17.26 -6.70
CA GLY A 27 0.18 18.16 -5.57
C GLY A 27 0.90 17.47 -4.40
N TYR A 28 1.15 18.22 -3.32
CA TYR A 28 1.80 17.64 -2.15
C TYR A 28 0.95 16.54 -1.48
N ASP A 29 -0.36 16.76 -1.39
CA ASP A 29 -1.30 15.87 -0.68
C ASP A 29 -2.25 15.11 -1.62
N TYR A 30 -2.06 15.18 -2.94
CA TYR A 30 -2.96 14.57 -3.90
C TYR A 30 -2.31 14.35 -5.27
N ILE A 31 -2.93 13.50 -6.07
CA ILE A 31 -2.68 13.37 -7.51
C ILE A 31 -4.01 13.54 -8.27
N VAL A 32 -3.94 13.97 -9.52
CA VAL A 32 -5.08 14.04 -10.42
C VAL A 32 -4.71 13.35 -11.72
N PHE A 33 -5.55 12.41 -12.16
CA PHE A 33 -5.39 11.74 -13.45
C PHE A 33 -6.71 11.78 -14.22
N ASN A 34 -6.71 12.42 -15.40
CA ASN A 34 -7.91 12.62 -16.24
C ASN A 34 -9.14 13.04 -15.40
N ASP A 35 -9.01 14.16 -14.68
CA ASP A 35 -10.01 14.76 -13.79
C ASP A 35 -10.39 13.95 -12.54
N LYS A 36 -9.80 12.77 -12.33
CA LYS A 36 -9.97 11.99 -11.10
C LYS A 36 -8.89 12.34 -10.10
N ARG A 37 -9.29 13.00 -9.02
CA ARG A 37 -8.42 13.33 -7.89
C ARG A 37 -8.37 12.18 -6.88
N LEU A 38 -7.17 11.83 -6.44
CA LEU A 38 -6.90 10.90 -5.35
C LEU A 38 -6.06 11.63 -4.29
N ASN A 39 -6.57 11.70 -3.07
CA ASN A 39 -5.85 12.34 -1.96
C ASN A 39 -4.98 11.32 -1.22
N LYS A 40 -3.89 11.79 -0.62
CA LYS A 40 -3.09 10.98 0.30
C LYS A 40 -3.90 10.74 1.60
N PRO A 41 -3.78 9.56 2.24
CA PRO A 41 -2.86 8.50 1.87
C PRO A 41 -3.36 7.62 0.72
N PHE A 42 -2.47 7.27 -0.19
CA PHE A 42 -2.73 6.32 -1.26
C PHE A 42 -1.56 5.35 -1.43
N ILE A 43 -1.85 4.19 -1.99
CA ILE A 43 -0.86 3.17 -2.36
C ILE A 43 -0.64 3.18 -3.88
N GLU A 44 0.62 3.15 -4.28
CA GLU A 44 1.08 3.00 -5.65
C GLU A 44 1.62 1.58 -5.83
N LYS A 45 1.07 0.87 -6.81
CA LYS A 45 1.44 -0.51 -7.15
C LYS A 45 1.96 -0.54 -8.59
N PRO A 46 3.06 -1.24 -8.87
CA PRO A 46 3.43 -1.57 -10.23
C PRO A 46 2.28 -2.31 -10.94
N ARG A 47 2.13 -2.10 -12.24
CA ARG A 47 1.16 -2.87 -13.04
C ARG A 47 1.43 -4.37 -13.01
N ASP A 48 2.71 -4.75 -12.91
CA ASP A 48 3.14 -6.14 -12.76
C ASP A 48 2.86 -6.64 -11.34
N ALA A 49 2.03 -7.68 -11.23
CA ALA A 49 1.61 -8.25 -9.94
C ALA A 49 2.73 -9.01 -9.23
N ASP A 50 3.74 -9.48 -9.96
CA ASP A 50 4.93 -10.14 -9.38
C ASP A 50 5.94 -9.12 -8.80
N ASN A 51 5.78 -7.84 -9.17
CA ASN A 51 6.56 -6.76 -8.60
C ASN A 51 5.91 -6.26 -7.30
N HIS A 52 6.55 -6.57 -6.17
CA HIS A 52 6.06 -6.22 -4.84
C HIS A 52 6.55 -4.85 -4.32
N ASP A 53 7.12 -4.01 -5.17
CA ASP A 53 7.60 -2.67 -4.82
C ASP A 53 6.45 -1.67 -4.73
N ASN A 54 5.57 -1.87 -3.75
CA ASN A 54 4.41 -1.03 -3.48
C ASN A 54 4.80 0.15 -2.59
N TRP A 55 4.40 1.35 -2.93
CA TRP A 55 4.76 2.55 -2.16
C TRP A 55 3.50 3.19 -1.59
N ILE A 56 3.52 3.54 -0.31
CA ILE A 56 2.41 4.26 0.35
C ILE A 56 2.86 5.69 0.58
N TYR A 57 2.08 6.65 0.11
CA TYR A 57 2.38 8.07 0.28
C TYR A 57 1.48 8.65 1.36
N TYR A 58 2.07 9.37 2.31
CA TYR A 58 1.32 9.98 3.42
C TYR A 58 1.10 11.47 3.20
N PRO A 59 -0.05 12.01 3.66
CA PRO A 59 -0.30 13.44 3.62
C PRO A 59 0.59 14.18 4.61
N LYS A 60 0.79 15.49 4.39
CA LYS A 60 1.59 16.38 5.23
C LYS A 60 1.18 16.35 6.70
N ASN A 61 -0.13 16.29 6.95
CA ASN A 61 -0.69 16.28 8.30
C ASN A 61 -0.39 14.98 9.08
N ALA A 62 0.00 13.90 8.40
CA ALA A 62 0.40 12.62 9.00
C ALA A 62 1.93 12.45 9.07
N GLY A 63 2.70 13.52 8.85
CA GLY A 63 4.17 13.50 8.83
C GLY A 63 4.78 13.45 7.44
N GLY A 64 3.97 13.34 6.38
CA GLY A 64 4.44 13.28 5.00
C GLY A 64 5.27 12.02 4.71
N GLY A 65 6.13 12.09 3.70
CA GLY A 65 6.99 10.98 3.31
C GLY A 65 6.27 9.84 2.60
N CYS A 66 7.02 8.76 2.38
CA CYS A 66 6.50 7.53 1.80
C CYS A 66 7.00 6.30 2.55
N LYS A 67 6.23 5.22 2.51
CA LYS A 67 6.64 3.89 2.98
C LYS A 67 6.77 2.97 1.79
N LYS A 68 7.98 2.49 1.54
CA LYS A 68 8.29 1.52 0.49
C LYS A 68 8.11 0.13 1.05
N LEU A 69 7.16 -0.63 0.51
CA LEU A 69 6.97 -2.04 0.79
C LEU A 69 7.81 -2.85 -0.19
N TYR A 70 8.34 -3.97 0.27
CA TYR A 70 9.09 -4.91 -0.56
C TYR A 70 8.83 -6.33 -0.08
N ARG A 71 9.05 -7.30 -0.96
CA ARG A 71 9.01 -8.72 -0.58
C ARG A 71 9.96 -8.94 0.60
N LYS A 72 9.46 -9.55 1.67
CA LYS A 72 10.20 -9.74 2.93
C LYS A 72 11.61 -10.26 2.67
N GLN A 73 12.61 -9.44 3.02
CA GLN A 73 14.01 -9.84 3.06
C GLN A 73 14.41 -9.92 4.53
N GLN A 74 14.68 -11.15 5.00
CA GLN A 74 15.00 -11.43 6.41
C GLN A 74 13.90 -10.96 7.39
N ASN A 75 14.16 -9.92 8.19
CA ASN A 75 13.24 -9.40 9.21
C ASN A 75 12.50 -8.13 8.79
N SER A 76 12.78 -7.55 7.62
CA SER A 76 12.13 -6.32 7.16
C SER A 76 11.26 -6.54 5.92
N SER A 77 10.15 -5.83 5.87
CA SER A 77 9.19 -5.83 4.75
C SER A 77 8.80 -4.44 4.29
N SER A 78 9.40 -3.39 4.88
CA SER A 78 9.13 -2.01 4.53
C SER A 78 10.24 -1.06 4.99
N SER A 79 10.37 0.10 4.35
CA SER A 79 11.22 1.20 4.81
C SER A 79 10.44 2.52 4.71
N TYR A 80 10.55 3.38 5.73
CA TYR A 80 9.96 4.71 5.70
C TYR A 80 11.01 5.73 5.21
N CYS A 81 10.63 6.51 4.21
CA CYS A 81 11.44 7.53 3.58
C CYS A 81 10.77 8.90 3.79
N PRO A 82 11.20 9.70 4.77
CA PRO A 82 10.57 10.99 5.07
C PRO A 82 10.76 11.99 3.92
N ASP A 83 11.86 11.91 3.18
CA ASP A 83 12.19 12.88 2.12
C ASP A 83 11.49 12.62 0.78
N VAL A 84 10.78 11.49 0.66
CA VAL A 84 10.14 11.08 -0.59
C VAL A 84 8.66 11.44 -0.54
N HIS A 85 8.25 12.38 -1.39
CA HIS A 85 6.88 12.87 -1.46
C HIS A 85 6.22 12.69 -2.82
N SER A 86 7.03 12.48 -3.86
CA SER A 86 6.56 12.38 -5.24
C SER A 86 6.40 10.94 -5.71
N VAL A 87 5.43 10.72 -6.59
CA VAL A 87 5.13 9.43 -7.21
C VAL A 87 6.17 9.03 -8.25
N ARG A 88 6.28 7.72 -8.52
CA ARG A 88 7.13 7.21 -9.61
C ARG A 88 6.51 7.56 -10.96
N LYS A 89 7.34 7.88 -11.96
CA LYS A 89 6.91 8.36 -13.30
C LYS A 89 7.55 7.59 -14.46
N ASP A 90 8.23 6.49 -14.15
CA ASP A 90 9.06 5.68 -15.05
C ASP A 90 8.36 4.43 -15.59
N GLY A 91 7.03 4.32 -15.43
CA GLY A 91 6.30 3.14 -15.88
C GLY A 91 4.79 3.29 -15.81
N THR A 92 4.10 2.16 -15.65
CA THR A 92 2.65 2.15 -15.41
C THR A 92 2.38 1.74 -13.97
N TYR A 93 1.61 2.56 -13.27
CA TYR A 93 1.27 2.34 -11.87
C TYR A 93 -0.23 2.41 -11.64
N ILE A 94 -0.68 1.66 -10.64
CA ILE A 94 -2.04 1.67 -10.12
C ILE A 94 -1.99 2.43 -8.80
N TYR A 95 -2.78 3.50 -8.69
CA TYR A 95 -2.94 4.26 -7.46
C TYR A 95 -4.31 3.97 -6.86
N GLU A 96 -4.34 3.59 -5.60
CA GLU A 96 -5.57 3.26 -4.87
C GLU A 96 -5.61 3.99 -3.53
N GLU A 97 -6.79 4.39 -3.09
CA GLU A 97 -6.97 4.96 -1.75
C GLU A 97 -6.46 3.99 -0.68
N PHE A 98 -5.61 4.47 0.22
CA PHE A 98 -5.07 3.65 1.30
C PHE A 98 -5.93 3.77 2.54
N LEU A 99 -6.73 2.74 2.81
CA LEU A 99 -7.53 2.65 4.02
C LEU A 99 -6.65 2.25 5.20
N SER A 100 -6.42 3.18 6.14
CA SER A 100 -5.69 2.88 7.38
C SER A 100 -6.52 1.94 8.26
N THR A 101 -6.19 0.65 8.26
CA THR A 101 -6.86 -0.38 9.07
C THR A 101 -6.25 -0.52 10.48
N PHE A 102 -5.72 0.57 11.06
CA PHE A 102 -5.10 0.57 12.40
C PHE A 102 -4.09 -0.56 12.63
N GLY A 103 -3.28 -0.89 11.61
CA GLY A 103 -2.22 -1.88 11.73
C GLY A 103 -2.62 -3.34 11.50
N THR A 104 -3.81 -3.60 10.93
CA THR A 104 -4.24 -4.97 10.58
C THR A 104 -4.46 -5.11 9.08
N ASP A 105 -3.63 -5.87 8.39
CA ASP A 105 -3.89 -6.29 7.01
C ASP A 105 -4.80 -7.53 7.03
N VAL A 106 -5.96 -7.45 6.39
CA VAL A 106 -6.87 -8.59 6.24
C VAL A 106 -6.56 -9.28 4.93
N LYS A 107 -5.99 -10.48 4.99
CA LYS A 107 -5.76 -11.32 3.81
C LYS A 107 -6.90 -12.33 3.69
N VAL A 108 -7.70 -12.20 2.64
CA VAL A 108 -8.84 -13.08 2.38
C VAL A 108 -8.41 -14.16 1.39
N TYR A 109 -8.53 -15.42 1.80
CA TYR A 109 -8.39 -16.59 0.94
C TYR A 109 -9.78 -17.15 0.65
N THR A 110 -10.12 -17.30 -0.62
CA THR A 110 -11.37 -17.96 -1.02
C THR A 110 -11.09 -19.41 -1.41
N VAL A 111 -11.95 -20.33 -0.97
CA VAL A 111 -11.96 -21.73 -1.40
C VAL A 111 -13.32 -21.99 -2.03
N GLY A 112 -13.40 -21.76 -3.35
CA GLY A 112 -14.67 -21.77 -4.08
C GLY A 112 -15.59 -20.58 -3.75
N PRO A 113 -16.77 -20.50 -4.39
CA PRO A 113 -17.68 -19.36 -4.26
C PRO A 113 -18.41 -19.28 -2.91
N LEU A 114 -18.30 -20.31 -2.05
CA LEU A 114 -19.07 -20.45 -0.81
C LEU A 114 -18.23 -20.37 0.46
N PHE A 115 -16.90 -20.27 0.36
CA PHE A 115 -16.03 -20.24 1.53
C PHE A 115 -14.93 -19.21 1.38
N ALA A 116 -14.86 -18.27 2.32
CA ALA A 116 -13.78 -17.31 2.45
C ALA A 116 -13.21 -17.40 3.86
N HIS A 117 -11.91 -17.62 3.95
CA HIS A 117 -11.14 -17.56 5.19
C HIS A 117 -10.34 -16.26 5.20
N ALA A 118 -10.61 -15.38 6.15
CA ALA A 118 -9.85 -14.15 6.33
C ALA A 118 -8.88 -14.35 7.51
N GLU A 119 -7.58 -14.19 7.26
CA GLU A 119 -6.59 -14.08 8.34
C GLU A 119 -6.21 -12.60 8.52
N ALA A 120 -6.23 -12.14 9.78
CA ALA A 120 -5.67 -10.86 10.15
C ALA A 120 -4.14 -11.02 10.35
N ARG A 121 -3.34 -10.28 9.60
CA ARG A 121 -1.89 -10.18 9.81
C ARG A 121 -1.53 -8.79 10.32
N LYS A 122 -0.48 -8.68 11.14
CA LYS A 122 0.11 -7.38 11.45
C LYS A 122 0.44 -6.68 10.14
N SER A 123 -0.14 -5.51 9.95
CA SER A 123 0.15 -4.71 8.77
C SER A 123 1.63 -4.34 8.80
N PRO A 124 2.38 -4.52 7.70
CA PRO A 124 3.75 -4.04 7.61
C PRO A 124 3.83 -2.51 7.69
N SER A 125 2.69 -1.81 7.75
CA SER A 125 2.60 -0.38 7.97
C SER A 125 2.92 0.08 9.40
N VAL A 126 2.99 -0.82 10.40
CA VAL A 126 3.27 -0.46 11.79
C VAL A 126 4.58 -1.13 12.22
N ASP A 127 5.66 -0.35 12.16
CA ASP A 127 7.04 -0.68 12.54
C ASP A 127 7.60 -2.04 12.10
N GLY A 128 8.48 -2.01 11.09
CA GLY A 128 9.26 -3.15 10.59
C GLY A 128 10.30 -3.71 11.57
N VAL A 129 10.10 -3.58 12.88
CA VAL A 129 10.96 -4.15 13.92
C VAL A 129 10.20 -5.25 14.65
N VAL A 130 10.54 -6.50 14.33
CA VAL A 130 10.18 -7.64 15.16
C VAL A 130 11.19 -7.71 16.30
N CYS A 131 10.80 -7.23 17.49
CA CYS A 131 11.54 -7.54 18.71
C CYS A 131 11.49 -9.05 18.92
N ARG A 132 12.62 -9.74 18.69
CA ARG A 132 12.84 -11.11 19.16
C ARG A 132 13.38 -11.00 20.58
N SER A 133 12.66 -11.58 21.54
CA SER A 133 13.28 -11.93 22.82
C SER A 133 14.41 -12.96 22.56
N PRO A 134 15.53 -12.93 23.30
CA PRO A 134 16.65 -13.84 23.06
C PRO A 134 16.33 -15.31 23.37
N ASP A 135 15.31 -15.57 24.19
CA ASP A 135 15.01 -16.91 24.69
C ASP A 135 13.71 -17.44 24.10
N GLY A 136 13.83 -18.51 23.31
CA GLY A 136 12.76 -19.13 22.56
C GLY A 136 11.81 -19.99 23.41
N GLU A 137 11.12 -19.39 24.38
CA GLU A 137 9.98 -20.05 25.05
C GLU A 137 8.68 -19.25 24.94
N LEU A 138 7.66 -19.92 24.41
CA LEU A 138 6.26 -19.49 24.41
C LEU A 138 5.59 -20.02 25.69
N SER A 139 5.60 -19.23 26.77
CA SER A 139 4.67 -19.46 27.88
C SER A 139 3.39 -18.63 27.68
N ARG A 140 2.31 -19.33 27.33
CA ARG A 140 0.94 -18.83 27.44
C ARG A 140 0.60 -18.63 28.91
N GLU A 141 0.10 -17.46 29.29
CA GLU A 141 -0.78 -17.34 30.45
C GLU A 141 -1.94 -16.38 30.09
N PHE A 142 -3.09 -16.97 29.82
CA PHE A 142 -4.37 -16.30 30.00
C PHE A 142 -4.59 -16.21 31.51
N ARG A 143 -4.86 -15.02 32.04
CA ARG A 143 -5.61 -14.91 33.30
C ARG A 143 -6.97 -14.31 33.00
N SER A 144 -7.94 -14.97 33.64
CA SER A 144 -9.39 -14.78 33.60
C SER A 144 -9.84 -13.36 33.93
#